data_AF-A0ABD1E273-F1
#
_entry.id   AF-A0ABD1E273-F1
#
_cell.length_a   1.000
_cell.length_b   1.000
_cell.length_c   1.000
_cell.angle_alpha   90.00
_cell.angle_beta   90.00
_cell.angle_gamma   90.00
#
_symmetry.space_group_name_H-M   'P 1'
#
loop_
_entity.id
_entity.type
_entity.pdbx_description
1 polymer ?
#
loop_
_entity_poly.entity_id
_entity_poly.type
_entity_poly.pdbx_seq_one_letter_code
_entity_poly.pdbx_strand_id
1 'polypeptide(L)'
;MFKCNSCDKSYLSQKSLNKHNKQTHKISTELCYECQYENCQASFPAKLKLLQHLAQHKLQLKKAMKYACKVCAAKFIHKKSLYRHEKHKHGRNPKKDPDVSHKCRYCGIIFQDKTN
;
A
#
# COMPACT_ATOMS: atom_id res chain seq x y z
N MET A 1 -16.29 -9.07 30.00
CA MET A 1 -16.91 -10.25 29.32
C MET A 1 -16.55 -10.20 27.84
N PHE A 2 -16.19 -11.34 27.26
CA PHE A 2 -15.84 -11.50 25.85
C PHE A 2 -17.03 -12.14 25.11
N LYS A 3 -17.58 -11.46 24.11
CA LYS A 3 -18.77 -11.91 23.38
C LYS A 3 -18.38 -12.72 22.14
N CYS A 4 -19.15 -13.75 21.81
CA CYS A 4 -19.04 -14.41 20.52
C CYS A 4 -19.71 -13.55 19.43
N ASN A 5 -19.08 -13.44 18.27
CA ASN A 5 -19.65 -12.68 17.14
C ASN A 5 -20.58 -13.54 16.26
N SER A 6 -20.67 -14.84 16.54
CA SER A 6 -21.46 -15.81 15.78
C SER A 6 -22.65 -16.37 16.56
N CYS A 7 -22.77 -16.06 17.85
CA CYS A 7 -23.95 -16.36 18.67
C CYS A 7 -24.01 -15.46 19.92
N ASP A 8 -25.13 -15.46 20.64
CA ASP A 8 -25.35 -14.62 21.82
C ASP A 8 -24.59 -15.05 23.09
N LYS A 9 -23.63 -15.99 22.98
CA LYS A 9 -22.86 -16.47 24.14
C LYS A 9 -21.74 -15.51 24.51
N SER A 10 -21.57 -15.30 25.82
CA SER A 10 -20.53 -14.46 26.41
C SER A 10 -19.71 -15.24 27.42
N TYR A 11 -18.40 -14.98 27.46
CA TYR A 11 -17.43 -15.71 28.28
C TYR A 11 -16.64 -14.77 29.18
N LEU A 12 -16.18 -15.28 30.32
CA LEU A 12 -15.40 -14.50 31.30
C LEU A 12 -13.93 -14.33 30.90
N SER A 13 -13.42 -15.17 29.98
CA SER A 13 -12.04 -15.10 29.50
C SER A 13 -11.94 -15.35 28.00
N GLN A 14 -10.90 -14.81 27.37
CA GLN A 14 -10.60 -14.98 25.94
C GLN A 14 -10.37 -16.47 25.60
N LYS A 15 -9.66 -17.23 26.46
CA LYS A 15 -9.42 -18.68 26.28
C LYS A 15 -10.73 -19.47 26.20
N SER A 16 -11.71 -19.13 27.03
CA SER A 16 -13.03 -19.79 27.04
C SER A 16 -13.83 -19.49 25.77
N LEU A 17 -13.84 -18.22 25.33
CA LEU A 17 -14.47 -17.81 24.07
C LEU A 17 -13.86 -18.56 22.88
N ASN A 18 -12.55 -18.66 22.86
CA ASN A 18 -11.84 -19.27 21.77
C ASN A 18 -12.02 -20.79 21.67
N LYS A 19 -12.03 -21.49 22.82
CA LYS A 19 -12.41 -22.92 22.88
C LYS A 19 -13.83 -23.12 22.34
N HIS A 20 -14.77 -22.26 22.72
CA HIS A 20 -16.13 -22.27 22.20
C HIS A 20 -16.16 -22.06 20.68
N ASN A 21 -15.48 -21.04 20.17
CA ASN A 21 -15.41 -20.76 18.74
C ASN A 21 -14.87 -21.97 17.98
N LYS A 22 -13.80 -22.60 18.48
CA LYS A 22 -13.19 -23.78 17.87
C LYS A 22 -14.11 -25.01 17.88
N GLN A 23 -14.87 -25.23 18.95
CA GLN A 23 -15.68 -26.43 19.13
C GLN A 23 -17.09 -26.30 18.55
N THR A 24 -17.72 -25.14 18.70
CA THR A 24 -19.12 -24.90 18.32
C THR A 24 -19.23 -24.32 16.91
N HIS A 25 -18.39 -23.33 16.61
CA HIS A 25 -18.45 -22.65 15.31
C HIS A 25 -17.36 -23.12 14.34
N LYS A 26 -16.46 -24.00 14.79
CA LYS A 26 -15.21 -24.37 14.07
C LYS A 26 -14.36 -23.14 13.69
N ILE A 27 -14.55 -22.03 14.39
CA ILE A 27 -13.83 -20.77 14.23
C ILE A 27 -12.58 -20.85 15.12
N SER A 28 -11.41 -20.93 14.50
CA SER A 28 -10.14 -20.88 15.25
C SER A 28 -9.66 -19.44 15.40
N THR A 29 -10.28 -18.67 16.32
CA THR A 29 -9.89 -17.27 16.58
C THR A 29 -8.56 -17.10 17.33
N GLU A 30 -7.96 -18.15 17.89
CA GLU A 30 -6.68 -18.03 18.66
C GLU A 30 -5.42 -17.97 17.81
N LEU A 31 -5.51 -18.25 16.50
CA LEU A 31 -4.35 -18.57 15.68
C LEU A 31 -4.30 -17.77 14.37
N CYS A 32 -5.23 -16.84 14.19
CA CYS A 32 -5.27 -16.05 12.97
C CYS A 32 -4.39 -14.80 13.11
N TYR A 33 -3.48 -14.63 12.15
CA TYR A 33 -2.66 -13.45 11.97
C TYR A 33 -3.42 -12.46 11.09
N GLU A 34 -3.79 -11.32 11.67
CA GLU A 34 -4.58 -10.28 11.01
C GLU A 34 -3.69 -9.34 10.18
N CYS A 35 -4.21 -8.93 9.02
CA CYS A 35 -3.58 -7.89 8.23
C CYS A 35 -3.80 -6.52 8.87
N GLN A 36 -2.71 -5.82 9.19
CA GLN A 36 -2.74 -4.48 9.78
C GLN A 36 -2.77 -3.37 8.70
N TYR A 37 -3.12 -3.70 7.46
CA TYR A 37 -3.12 -2.76 6.35
C TYR A 37 -4.46 -2.03 6.32
N GLU A 38 -4.42 -0.70 6.20
CA GLU A 38 -5.63 0.14 6.13
C GLU A 38 -6.61 -0.34 5.05
N ASN A 39 -7.89 -0.48 5.41
CA ASN A 39 -8.96 -1.05 4.57
C ASN A 39 -8.77 -2.53 4.18
N CYS A 40 -7.92 -3.27 4.88
CA CYS A 40 -7.82 -4.72 4.74
C CYS A 40 -8.25 -5.41 6.05
N GLN A 41 -9.27 -6.27 5.96
CA GLN A 41 -9.77 -7.06 7.10
C GLN A 41 -9.43 -8.54 6.96
N ALA A 42 -8.38 -8.87 6.19
CA ALA A 42 -8.00 -10.25 5.93
C ALA A 42 -7.28 -10.85 7.16
N SER A 43 -7.64 -12.10 7.49
CA SER A 43 -7.03 -12.85 8.60
C SER A 43 -6.59 -14.24 8.13
N PHE A 44 -5.42 -14.68 8.58
CA PHE A 44 -4.76 -15.88 8.05
C PHE A 44 -4.40 -16.87 9.16
N PRO A 45 -4.61 -18.19 8.97
CA PRO A 45 -4.34 -19.20 10.01
C PRO A 45 -2.85 -19.45 10.29
N ALA A 46 -1.94 -18.82 9.53
CA ALA A 46 -0.50 -19.00 9.67
C ALA A 46 0.28 -17.73 9.30
N LYS A 47 1.39 -17.49 10.00
CA LYS A 47 2.27 -16.33 9.78
C LYS A 47 2.80 -16.26 8.35
N LEU A 48 3.18 -17.40 7.77
CA LEU A 48 3.68 -17.46 6.39
C LEU A 48 2.63 -16.98 5.38
N LYS A 49 1.35 -17.30 5.61
CA LYS A 49 0.24 -16.87 4.75
C LYS A 49 -0.01 -15.37 4.86
N LEU A 50 0.06 -14.81 6.07
CA LEU A 50 0.03 -13.35 6.26
C LEU A 50 1.20 -12.67 5.52
N LEU A 51 2.42 -13.19 5.64
CA LEU A 51 3.59 -12.61 4.96
C LEU A 51 3.44 -12.63 3.43
N GLN A 52 2.91 -13.72 2.86
CA GLN A 52 2.62 -13.82 1.43
C GLN A 52 1.57 -12.78 1.01
N HIS A 53 0.52 -12.60 1.81
CA HIS A 53 -0.49 -11.57 1.56
C HIS A 53 0.09 -10.14 1.64
N LEU A 54 0.91 -9.83 2.64
CA LEU A 54 1.57 -8.52 2.76
C LEU A 54 2.50 -8.22 1.56
N ALA A 55 3.09 -9.24 0.95
CA ALA A 55 3.86 -9.08 -0.29
C ALA A 55 2.97 -8.59 -1.46
N GLN A 56 1.69 -8.98 -1.50
CA GLN A 56 0.74 -8.51 -2.51
C GLN A 56 0.42 -7.03 -2.32
N HIS A 57 0.24 -6.55 -1.08
CA HIS A 57 0.09 -5.11 -0.83
C HIS A 57 1.30 -4.30 -1.30
N LYS A 58 2.52 -4.77 -1.00
CA LYS A 58 3.76 -4.13 -1.51
C LYS A 58 3.82 -4.12 -3.04
N LEU A 59 3.41 -5.21 -3.69
CA LEU A 59 3.36 -5.29 -5.14
C LEU A 59 2.32 -4.33 -5.73
N GLN A 60 1.13 -4.24 -5.13
CA GLN A 60 0.09 -3.30 -5.52
C GLN A 60 0.55 -1.86 -5.35
N LEU A 61 1.18 -1.51 -4.23
CA LEU A 61 1.78 -0.19 -4.03
C LEU A 61 2.82 0.13 -5.09
N LYS A 62 3.72 -0.81 -5.40
CA LYS A 62 4.74 -0.64 -6.44
C LYS A 62 4.11 -0.43 -7.82
N LYS A 63 3.04 -1.15 -8.16
CA LYS A 63 2.26 -0.93 -9.39
C LYS A 63 1.55 0.43 -9.40
N ALA A 64 1.09 0.91 -8.25
CA ALA A 64 0.43 2.21 -8.11
C ALA A 64 1.41 3.40 -8.17
N MET A 65 2.72 3.18 -8.04
CA MET A 65 3.75 4.21 -8.17
C MET A 65 3.94 4.64 -9.63
N LYS A 66 3.05 5.51 -10.10
CA LYS A 66 3.05 6.03 -11.48
C LYS A 66 3.97 7.24 -11.70
N TYR A 67 4.42 7.90 -10.63
CA TYR A 67 5.16 9.17 -10.72
C TYR A 67 6.64 8.95 -10.38
N ALA A 68 7.51 8.96 -11.39
CA ALA A 68 8.95 8.80 -11.22
C ALA A 68 9.67 10.16 -11.14
N CYS A 69 10.70 10.24 -10.31
CA CYS A 69 11.63 11.37 -10.35
C CYS A 69 12.48 11.31 -11.63
N LYS A 70 12.74 12.46 -12.23
CA LYS A 70 13.60 12.56 -13.42
C LYS A 70 15.10 12.59 -13.09
N VAL A 71 15.44 12.86 -11.82
CA VAL A 71 16.82 13.03 -11.36
C VAL A 71 17.36 11.76 -10.67
N CYS A 72 16.48 10.96 -10.04
CA CYS A 72 16.87 9.73 -9.37
C CYS A 72 15.85 8.61 -9.58
N ALA A 73 16.15 7.40 -9.11
CA ALA A 73 15.28 6.23 -9.28
C ALA A 73 14.02 6.21 -8.39
N ALA A 74 13.74 7.28 -7.63
CA ALA A 74 12.61 7.33 -6.71
C ALA A 74 11.26 7.36 -7.45
N LYS A 75 10.28 6.60 -6.96
CA LYS A 75 8.91 6.55 -7.49
C LYS A 75 7.88 6.79 -6.40
N PHE A 76 6.77 7.40 -6.80
CA PHE A 76 5.73 7.87 -5.89
C PHE A 76 4.34 7.53 -6.43
N ILE A 77 3.39 7.31 -5.53
CA ILE A 77 1.98 7.01 -5.87
C ILE A 77 1.22 8.30 -6.22
N HIS A 78 1.60 9.43 -5.64
CA HIS A 78 0.93 10.71 -5.85
C HIS A 78 1.89 11.77 -6.40
N LYS A 79 1.39 12.60 -7.33
CA LYS A 79 2.14 13.73 -7.91
C LYS A 79 2.61 14.73 -6.85
N LYS A 80 1.80 15.00 -5.82
CA LYS A 80 2.18 15.87 -4.68
C LYS A 80 3.42 15.37 -3.94
N SER A 81 3.56 14.06 -3.81
CA SER A 81 4.69 13.44 -3.12
C SER A 81 5.96 13.55 -3.95
N LEU A 82 5.86 13.32 -5.26
CA LEU A 82 6.96 13.56 -6.21
C LEU A 82 7.40 15.02 -6.19
N TYR A 83 6.46 15.97 -6.29
CA TYR A 83 6.74 17.41 -6.24
C TYR A 83 7.56 17.80 -5.00
N ARG A 84 7.11 17.35 -3.83
CA ARG A 84 7.80 17.62 -2.57
C ARG A 84 9.21 17.00 -2.56
N HIS A 85 9.35 15.81 -3.11
CA HIS A 85 10.65 15.15 -3.24
C HIS A 85 11.59 15.94 -4.14
N GLU A 86 11.17 16.30 -5.36
CA GLU A 86 12.01 17.05 -6.30
C GLU A 86 12.40 18.42 -5.74
N LYS A 87 11.48 19.11 -5.07
CA LYS A 87 11.75 20.41 -4.44
C LYS A 87 12.81 20.29 -3.33
N HIS A 88 12.66 19.33 -2.41
CA HIS A 88 13.53 19.24 -1.24
C HIS A 88 14.84 18.49 -1.48
N LYS A 89 14.88 17.55 -2.43
CA LYS A 89 16.07 16.72 -2.70
C LYS A 89 16.88 17.21 -3.90
N HIS A 90 16.25 17.91 -4.84
CA HIS A 90 16.90 18.32 -6.08
C HIS A 90 16.73 19.82 -6.38
N GLY A 91 16.06 20.59 -5.52
CA GLY A 91 15.77 22.00 -5.75
C GLY A 91 14.84 22.26 -6.95
N ARG A 92 14.30 21.21 -7.58
CA ARG A 92 13.53 21.29 -8.83
C ARG A 92 12.06 21.54 -8.54
N ASN A 93 11.47 22.49 -9.26
CA ASN A 93 10.05 22.83 -9.15
C ASN A 93 9.29 22.46 -10.43
N PRO A 94 8.72 21.25 -10.53
CA PRO A 94 8.06 20.79 -11.76
C PRO A 94 6.74 21.53 -12.08
N LYS A 95 6.28 22.49 -11.25
CA LYS A 95 5.21 23.42 -11.62
C LYS A 95 5.69 24.59 -12.48
N LYS A 96 6.96 24.99 -12.32
CA LYS A 96 7.60 26.08 -13.09
C LYS A 96 8.40 25.56 -14.28
N ASP A 97 8.70 24.27 -14.26
CA ASP A 97 9.46 23.55 -15.27
C ASP A 97 8.50 22.52 -15.91
N PRO A 98 7.48 22.97 -16.67
CA PRO A 98 6.72 22.03 -17.48
C PRO A 98 7.73 21.37 -18.40
N ASP A 99 7.61 20.06 -18.52
CA ASP A 99 8.38 19.24 -19.42
C ASP A 99 8.13 19.70 -20.87
N VAL A 100 8.82 20.75 -21.32
CA VAL A 100 8.78 21.22 -22.70
C VAL A 100 9.66 20.28 -23.53
N SER A 101 9.22 19.03 -23.60
CA SER A 101 9.66 18.07 -24.60
C SER A 101 8.82 18.32 -25.84
N HIS A 102 9.23 19.30 -26.64
CA HIS A 102 8.59 19.54 -27.93
C HIS A 102 8.98 18.39 -28.87
N LYS A 103 8.02 17.52 -29.15
CA LYS A 103 8.17 16.47 -30.16
C LYS A 103 7.91 17.07 -31.54
N CYS A 104 8.94 17.10 -32.38
CA CYS A 104 8.80 17.48 -33.78
C CYS A 104 7.79 16.57 -34.49
N ARG A 105 6.70 17.12 -35.04
CA ARG A 105 5.67 16.33 -35.75
C ARG A 105 6.18 15.73 -37.06
N TYR A 106 7.20 16.33 -37.67
CA TYR A 106 7.78 15.89 -38.94
C TYR A 106 8.94 14.90 -38.78
N CYS A 107 9.64 14.93 -37.64
CA CYS A 107 10.91 14.24 -37.45
C CYS A 107 10.98 13.40 -36.16
N GLY A 108 9.99 13.51 -35.26
CA GLY A 108 9.82 12.65 -34.08
C GLY A 108 10.80 12.87 -32.94
N ILE A 109 11.86 13.65 -33.16
CA ILE A 109 12.85 14.00 -32.14
C ILE A 109 12.26 14.89 -31.05
N ILE A 110 12.67 14.61 -29.81
CA ILE A 110 12.31 15.37 -28.62
C ILE A 110 13.50 16.26 -28.27
N PHE A 111 13.31 17.56 -28.30
CA PHE A 111 14.31 18.52 -27.84
C PHE A 111 13.96 19.04 -26.45
N GLN A 112 14.98 19.23 -25.61
CA GLN A 112 14.88 19.89 -24.31
C GLN A 112 15.19 21.37 -24.53
N ASP A 113 14.24 22.24 -24.20
CA ASP A 113 14.45 23.68 -24.25
C ASP A 113 15.51 24.06 -23.19
N LYS A 114 16.74 24.34 -23.64
CA LYS A 114 17.76 25.01 -22.83
C LYS A 114 17.75 26.46 -23.26
N THR A 115 16.89 27.25 -22.64
CA THR A 115 16.91 28.71 -22.78
C THR A 115 18.26 29.24 -22.30
N ASN A 116 19.01 29.86 -23.22
CA ASN A 116 20.09 30.80 -22.93
C ASN A 116 19.68 32.18 -23.42
#